data_AF-A0A0G1Y5D2-F1
#
_entry.id   AF-A0A0G1Y5D2-F1
#
_cell.length_a   1.000
_cell.length_b   1.000
_cell.length_c   1.000
_cell.angle_alpha   90.00
_cell.angle_beta   90.00
_cell.angle_gamma   90.00
#
_symmetry.space_group_name_H-M   'P 1'
#
loop_
_entity.id
_entity.type
_entity.pdbx_description
1 polymer ?
#
loop_
_entity_poly.entity_id
_entity_poly.type
_entity_poly.pdbx_seq_one_letter_code
_entity_poly.pdbx_strand_id
1 'polypeptide(L)'
;MRLSPYYPLRFSLDGQRGVDLYHTFIFAEAWSDGFSPYGPIPDRYFQNYQWDRTPVHPPFTYFVYRMLVPLGFPAVRTIHTIAKLALFFLSAAAVLWSLRAEKVLLPTLLAILCCIFLSPTGLSELERGQSELFIAASFMLVFAAVFRDRALWLILAGIAASLKISSLLFLGPFVFLAFAVNRERFGRMIFVIAVVFFSLLLFFPFLSGFARSILVGDLLVGGADGNQYADGVSFALLFPYYIGKSIIIASTMFFLGIFLSIRGREQRTESFLRASFPLAVMLILQAIGFRTLSWEYKSVEILALLPGLYLWLREAHVSLWYQRVVASSYGVLLMVVSHLFPFKSGILFAEYADMARVYFIASCLFSFLALVGILSGRTRAAKV
;
A
#
# COMPACT_ATOMS: atom_id res chain seq x y z
N MET A 1 31.55 12.70 -7.45
CA MET A 1 30.96 11.36 -7.19
C MET A 1 29.52 11.57 -6.72
N ARG A 2 28.54 11.51 -7.63
CA ARG A 2 27.11 11.64 -7.31
C ARG A 2 26.57 10.21 -7.15
N LEU A 3 26.34 9.79 -5.91
CA LEU A 3 25.81 8.48 -5.56
C LEU A 3 24.30 8.59 -5.39
N SER A 4 23.55 7.74 -6.10
CA SER A 4 22.09 7.56 -6.02
C SER A 4 21.25 8.68 -6.63
N PRO A 5 20.12 8.39 -7.32
CA PRO A 5 19.14 9.41 -7.64
C PRO A 5 18.37 9.71 -6.34
N TYR A 6 19.02 10.37 -5.38
CA TYR A 6 18.29 11.40 -4.67
C TYR A 6 17.88 12.35 -5.80
N TYR A 7 16.62 12.32 -6.21
CA TYR A 7 16.07 13.35 -7.06
C TYR A 7 15.91 14.55 -6.13
N PRO A 8 16.89 15.47 -6.02
CA PRO A 8 16.61 16.68 -5.29
C PRO A 8 15.40 17.28 -5.98
N LEU A 9 14.46 17.80 -5.20
CA LEU A 9 13.56 18.81 -5.69
C LEU A 9 14.45 19.90 -6.32
N ARG A 10 14.67 19.86 -7.65
CA ARG A 10 14.93 21.08 -8.38
C ARG A 10 13.72 21.95 -8.02
N PHE A 11 13.96 23.23 -7.72
CA PHE A 11 13.00 24.18 -7.12
C PHE A 11 13.13 24.29 -5.60
N SER A 12 14.23 24.93 -5.20
CA SER A 12 14.38 25.68 -3.97
C SER A 12 13.53 26.96 -4.04
N LEU A 13 12.30 26.88 -3.56
CA LEU A 13 11.78 27.89 -2.64
C LEU A 13 11.63 27.14 -1.32
N ASP A 14 12.17 27.66 -0.23
CA ASP A 14 12.31 27.00 1.09
C ASP A 14 11.00 26.50 1.75
N GLY A 15 9.87 26.44 1.02
CA GLY A 15 8.56 25.99 1.45
C GLY A 15 7.97 24.74 0.77
N GLN A 16 8.60 24.11 -0.24
CA GLN A 16 7.99 23.00 -1.01
C GLN A 16 8.41 21.58 -0.62
N ARG A 17 8.82 21.35 0.64
CA ARG A 17 8.79 19.99 1.20
C ARG A 17 7.33 19.63 1.51
N GLY A 18 6.86 18.49 1.04
CA GLY A 18 5.49 18.02 1.25
C GLY A 18 4.54 18.27 0.08
N VAL A 19 5.00 18.27 -1.18
CA VAL A 19 4.19 18.66 -2.37
C VAL A 19 2.80 18.02 -2.41
N ASP A 20 2.68 16.71 -2.14
CA ASP A 20 1.39 16.02 -2.17
C ASP A 20 0.52 16.39 -0.95
N LEU A 21 1.14 16.63 0.20
CA LEU A 21 0.43 17.13 1.38
C LEU A 21 0.01 18.60 1.21
N TYR A 22 0.82 19.42 0.55
CA TYR A 22 0.52 20.83 0.28
C TYR A 22 -0.65 20.95 -0.67
N HIS A 23 -0.68 20.11 -1.71
CA HIS A 23 -1.86 19.94 -2.55
C HIS A 23 -3.08 19.60 -1.69
N THR A 24 -2.97 18.59 -0.84
CA THR A 24 -4.08 18.21 0.06
C THR A 24 -4.51 19.37 0.98
N PHE A 25 -3.56 20.15 1.49
CA PHE A 25 -3.79 21.32 2.32
C PHE A 25 -4.57 22.42 1.58
N ILE A 26 -4.16 22.79 0.36
CA ILE A 26 -4.83 23.82 -0.44
C ILE A 26 -6.30 23.47 -0.68
N PHE A 27 -6.58 22.23 -1.09
CA PHE A 27 -7.96 21.78 -1.33
C PHE A 27 -8.78 21.70 -0.04
N ALA A 28 -8.15 21.39 1.09
CA ALA A 28 -8.80 21.43 2.40
C ALA A 28 -9.08 22.88 2.86
N GLU A 29 -8.18 23.82 2.55
CA GLU A 29 -8.34 25.25 2.83
C GLU A 29 -9.48 25.85 2.00
N ALA A 30 -9.54 25.55 0.71
CA ALA A 30 -10.66 25.92 -0.14
C ALA A 30 -11.99 25.36 0.40
N TRP A 31 -11.99 24.15 0.95
CA TRP A 31 -13.18 23.59 1.59
C TRP A 31 -13.56 24.30 2.89
N SER A 32 -12.60 24.72 3.70
CA SER A 32 -12.89 25.56 4.88
C SER A 32 -13.61 26.86 4.50
N ASP A 33 -13.33 27.39 3.31
CA ASP A 33 -13.96 28.62 2.79
C ASP A 33 -15.27 28.35 2.01
N GLY A 34 -15.80 27.12 2.06
CA GLY A 34 -17.09 26.76 1.48
C GLY A 34 -17.04 26.27 0.02
N PHE A 35 -15.85 26.12 -0.57
CA PHE A 35 -15.71 25.54 -1.90
C PHE A 35 -15.70 24.01 -1.85
N SER A 36 -16.17 23.36 -2.91
CA SER A 36 -16.01 21.91 -3.03
C SER A 36 -14.56 21.59 -3.41
N PRO A 37 -13.88 20.64 -2.74
CA PRO A 37 -12.53 20.24 -3.17
C PRO A 37 -12.54 19.64 -4.58
N TYR A 38 -13.69 19.16 -5.08
CA TYR A 38 -13.82 18.58 -6.43
C TYR A 38 -14.51 19.51 -7.44
N GLY A 39 -14.74 20.77 -7.05
CA GLY A 39 -15.36 21.80 -7.88
C GLY A 39 -14.35 22.82 -8.39
N PRO A 40 -14.81 23.86 -9.11
CA PRO A 40 -13.98 25.00 -9.44
C PRO A 40 -13.56 25.72 -8.15
N ILE A 41 -12.26 25.91 -7.98
CA ILE A 41 -11.65 26.62 -6.86
C ILE A 41 -11.04 27.93 -7.38
N PRO A 42 -11.24 29.08 -6.70
CA PRO A 42 -10.70 30.35 -7.15
C PRO A 42 -9.16 30.34 -7.31
N ASP A 43 -8.64 31.07 -8.30
CA ASP A 43 -7.20 31.10 -8.60
C ASP A 43 -6.32 31.53 -7.41
N ARG A 44 -6.88 32.27 -6.44
CA ARG A 44 -6.17 32.70 -5.22
C ARG A 44 -5.51 31.54 -4.46
N TYR A 45 -6.08 30.34 -4.52
CA TYR A 45 -5.53 29.15 -3.86
C TYR A 45 -4.35 28.54 -4.62
N PHE A 46 -4.20 28.87 -5.91
CA PHE A 46 -3.17 28.32 -6.79
C PHE A 46 -2.10 29.33 -7.21
N GLN A 47 -2.18 30.60 -6.78
CA GLN A 47 -1.22 31.66 -7.15
C GLN A 47 0.25 31.29 -6.91
N ASN A 48 0.52 30.41 -5.95
CA ASN A 48 1.87 29.89 -5.63
C ASN A 48 2.04 28.38 -5.92
N TYR A 49 1.04 27.75 -6.54
CA TYR A 49 1.00 26.31 -6.84
C TYR A 49 1.09 26.08 -8.34
N GLN A 50 2.25 25.64 -8.81
CA GLN A 50 2.54 25.50 -10.25
C GLN A 50 1.98 24.22 -10.89
N TRP A 51 1.15 23.44 -10.17
CA TRP A 51 0.77 22.10 -10.60
C TRP A 51 -0.74 22.04 -10.85
N ASP A 52 -1.14 21.84 -12.11
CA ASP A 52 -2.54 21.56 -12.47
C ASP A 52 -2.90 20.10 -12.15
N ARG A 53 -2.92 19.75 -10.86
CA ARG A 53 -3.32 18.42 -10.41
C ARG A 53 -4.73 18.42 -9.86
N THR A 54 -5.54 17.48 -10.35
CA THR A 54 -6.87 17.24 -9.81
C THR A 54 -6.80 16.62 -8.41
N PRO A 55 -7.80 16.87 -7.55
CA PRO A 55 -7.89 16.31 -6.20
C PRO A 55 -8.10 14.79 -6.21
N VAL A 56 -7.09 14.01 -5.83
CA VAL A 56 -7.14 12.52 -5.89
C VAL A 56 -7.43 11.83 -4.56
N HIS A 57 -7.54 12.57 -3.47
CA HIS A 57 -7.84 12.00 -2.16
C HIS A 57 -9.36 11.86 -1.94
N PRO A 58 -9.81 10.90 -1.12
CA PRO A 58 -11.21 10.81 -0.70
C PRO A 58 -11.66 12.06 0.08
N PRO A 59 -12.97 12.36 0.10
CA PRO A 59 -13.48 13.54 0.82
C PRO A 59 -13.14 13.49 2.31
N PHE A 60 -13.14 12.28 2.90
CA PHE A 60 -12.75 12.10 4.30
C PHE A 60 -11.36 12.65 4.61
N THR A 61 -10.40 12.53 3.69
CA THR A 61 -9.05 13.07 3.84
C THR A 61 -9.07 14.58 3.95
N TYR A 62 -9.71 15.26 3.00
CA TYR A 62 -9.82 16.73 3.03
C TYR A 62 -10.61 17.20 4.26
N PHE A 63 -11.61 16.45 4.70
CA PHE A 63 -12.34 16.74 5.94
C PHE A 63 -11.45 16.68 7.19
N VAL A 64 -10.54 15.70 7.28
CA VAL A 64 -9.57 15.65 8.38
C VAL A 64 -8.63 16.85 8.32
N TYR A 65 -8.08 17.16 7.14
CA TYR A 65 -7.12 18.26 7.00
C TYR A 65 -7.74 19.63 7.18
N ARG A 66 -9.01 19.84 6.82
CA ARG A 66 -9.67 21.15 6.99
C ARG A 66 -9.70 21.59 8.45
N MET A 67 -9.78 20.63 9.38
CA MET A 67 -9.72 20.90 10.82
C MET A 67 -8.35 21.40 11.28
N LEU A 68 -7.31 21.11 10.50
CA LEU A 68 -5.93 21.48 10.80
C LEU A 68 -5.47 22.73 10.02
N VAL A 69 -6.20 23.14 8.97
CA VAL A 69 -5.90 24.32 8.15
C VAL A 69 -5.62 25.58 8.98
N PRO A 70 -6.38 25.91 10.04
CA PRO A 70 -6.12 27.12 10.85
C PRO A 70 -4.73 27.16 11.51
N LEU A 71 -4.04 26.02 11.63
CA LEU A 71 -2.70 25.93 12.20
C LEU A 71 -1.60 26.32 11.21
N GLY A 72 -1.93 26.47 9.93
CA GLY A 72 -0.99 26.74 8.85
C GLY A 72 -0.23 25.49 8.39
N PHE A 73 0.20 25.49 7.12
CA PHE A 73 0.84 24.34 6.49
C PHE A 73 2.06 23.75 7.25
N PRO A 74 2.99 24.54 7.84
CA PRO A 74 4.11 23.98 8.59
C PRO A 74 3.68 23.11 9.78
N ALA A 75 2.63 23.52 10.50
CA ALA A 75 2.07 22.75 11.61
C ALA A 75 1.36 21.49 11.09
N VAL A 76 0.54 21.61 10.04
CA VAL A 76 -0.14 20.48 9.41
C VAL A 76 0.85 19.41 8.95
N ARG A 77 1.97 19.82 8.32
CA ARG A 77 3.02 18.91 7.89
C ARG A 77 3.68 18.16 9.03
N THR A 78 3.98 18.86 10.12
CA THR A 78 4.54 18.25 11.33
C THR A 78 3.56 17.25 11.93
N ILE A 79 2.30 17.64 12.11
CA ILE A 79 1.23 16.77 12.64
C ILE A 79 1.04 15.54 11.77
N HIS A 80 0.93 15.70 10.45
CA HIS A 80 0.81 14.59 9.50
C HIS A 80 1.96 13.59 9.63
N THR A 81 3.19 14.10 9.66
CA THR A 81 4.40 13.27 9.74
C THR A 81 4.45 12.49 11.06
N ILE A 82 4.15 13.15 12.18
CA ILE A 82 4.11 12.50 13.49
C ILE A 82 2.96 11.47 13.52
N ALA A 83 1.77 11.83 13.06
CA ALA A 83 0.59 10.97 13.09
C ALA A 83 0.78 9.70 12.26
N LYS A 84 1.34 9.79 11.04
CA LYS A 84 1.58 8.62 10.19
C LYS A 84 2.64 7.68 10.77
N LEU A 85 3.72 8.23 11.33
CA LEU A 85 4.75 7.44 12.02
C LEU A 85 4.17 6.80 13.28
N ALA A 86 3.49 7.56 14.13
CA ALA A 86 2.88 7.07 15.35
C ALA A 86 1.88 5.95 15.06
N LEU A 87 0.96 6.14 14.10
CA LEU A 87 0.00 5.10 13.75
C LEU A 87 0.70 3.83 13.26
N PHE A 88 1.71 3.96 12.40
CA PHE A 88 2.44 2.80 11.87
C PHE A 88 3.20 2.05 12.96
N PHE A 89 4.00 2.75 13.78
CA PHE A 89 4.78 2.12 14.86
C PHE A 89 3.91 1.57 15.98
N LEU A 90 2.86 2.28 16.40
CA LEU A 90 1.93 1.78 17.42
C LEU A 90 1.19 0.55 16.91
N SER A 91 0.80 0.52 15.62
CA SER A 91 0.17 -0.66 15.03
C SER A 91 1.14 -1.85 14.97
N ALA A 92 2.39 -1.63 14.56
CA ALA A 92 3.42 -2.67 14.54
C ALA A 92 3.70 -3.21 15.94
N ALA A 93 3.83 -2.32 16.92
CA ALA A 93 4.03 -2.67 18.32
C ALA A 93 2.82 -3.44 18.87
N ALA A 94 1.59 -2.97 18.63
CA ALA A 94 0.38 -3.63 19.08
C ALA A 94 0.22 -5.04 18.46
N VAL A 95 0.53 -5.19 17.17
CA VAL A 95 0.54 -6.51 16.50
C VAL A 95 1.57 -7.42 17.15
N LEU A 96 2.84 -7.03 17.25
CA LEU A 96 3.89 -7.87 17.84
C LEU A 96 3.64 -8.17 19.33
N TRP A 97 3.17 -7.20 20.10
CA TRP A 97 2.83 -7.35 21.51
C TRP A 97 1.69 -8.36 21.71
N SER A 98 0.63 -8.28 20.91
CA SER A 98 -0.50 -9.21 20.99
C SER A 98 -0.10 -10.68 20.75
N LEU A 99 1.09 -10.89 20.20
CA LEU A 99 1.67 -12.20 19.87
C LEU A 99 2.72 -12.66 20.88
N ARG A 100 2.93 -11.89 21.96
CA ARG A 100 3.98 -12.12 22.94
C ARG A 100 5.36 -12.23 22.26
N ALA A 101 5.57 -11.42 21.22
CA ALA A 101 6.77 -11.41 20.39
C ALA A 101 7.83 -10.42 20.93
N GLU A 102 7.96 -10.32 22.25
CA GLU A 102 8.76 -9.28 22.93
C GLU A 102 10.22 -9.27 22.45
N LYS A 103 10.80 -10.46 22.24
CA LYS A 103 12.19 -10.63 21.79
C LYS A 103 12.46 -10.03 20.40
N VAL A 104 11.45 -9.95 19.54
CA VAL A 104 11.60 -9.42 18.17
C VAL A 104 10.98 -8.04 18.01
N LEU A 105 10.21 -7.57 19.00
CA LEU A 105 9.57 -6.25 18.99
C LEU A 105 10.58 -5.14 18.68
N LEU A 106 11.57 -4.95 19.55
CA LEU A 106 12.56 -3.88 19.38
C LEU A 106 13.37 -4.04 18.08
N PRO A 107 13.93 -5.23 17.75
CA PRO A 107 14.62 -5.42 16.47
C PRO A 107 13.78 -5.08 15.25
N THR A 108 12.49 -5.47 15.22
CA THR A 108 11.60 -5.17 14.09
C THR A 108 11.31 -3.68 13.99
N LEU A 109 11.02 -2.99 15.10
CA LEU A 109 10.77 -1.55 15.08
C LEU A 109 12.04 -0.77 14.67
N LEU A 110 13.22 -1.19 15.11
CA LEU A 110 14.49 -0.59 14.69
C LEU A 110 14.77 -0.84 13.21
N ALA A 111 14.52 -2.04 12.70
CA ALA A 111 14.67 -2.33 11.26
C ALA A 111 13.74 -1.44 10.42
N ILE A 112 12.49 -1.27 10.85
CA ILE A 112 11.53 -0.37 10.22
C ILE A 112 12.03 1.08 10.26
N LEU A 113 12.50 1.56 11.42
CA LEU A 113 13.07 2.90 11.57
C LEU A 113 14.25 3.12 10.61
N CYS A 114 15.17 2.16 10.53
CA CYS A 114 16.28 2.21 9.59
C CYS A 114 15.79 2.27 8.13
N CYS A 115 14.81 1.45 7.75
CA CYS A 115 14.23 1.50 6.41
C CYS A 115 13.53 2.84 6.12
N ILE A 116 12.89 3.48 7.10
CA ILE A 116 12.21 4.76 6.89
C ILE A 116 13.22 5.92 6.83
N PHE A 117 14.19 5.98 7.75
CA PHE A 117 15.05 7.15 7.91
C PHE A 117 16.41 7.04 7.20
N LEU A 118 16.88 5.85 6.88
CA LEU A 118 18.20 5.64 6.24
C LEU A 118 18.08 5.25 4.77
N SER A 119 16.87 4.94 4.29
CA SER A 119 16.66 4.53 2.90
C SER A 119 16.17 5.70 2.04
N PRO A 120 16.62 5.83 0.78
CA PRO A 120 16.15 6.90 -0.12
C PRO A 120 14.62 6.90 -0.30
N THR A 121 14.00 5.73 -0.34
CA THR A 121 12.55 5.60 -0.54
C THR A 121 11.77 6.05 0.70
N GLY A 122 12.25 5.68 1.90
CA GLY A 122 11.68 6.14 3.16
C GLY A 122 11.84 7.64 3.38
N LEU A 123 13.01 8.21 3.07
CA LEU A 123 13.23 9.65 3.13
C LEU A 123 12.32 10.40 2.15
N SER A 124 12.17 9.91 0.93
CA SER A 124 11.27 10.48 -0.08
C SER A 124 9.81 10.48 0.39
N GLU A 125 9.37 9.43 1.09
CA GLU A 125 8.04 9.35 1.70
C GLU A 125 7.82 10.45 2.75
N LEU A 126 8.81 10.69 3.61
CA LEU A 126 8.76 11.73 4.64
C LEU A 126 8.82 13.14 4.04
N GLU A 127 9.76 13.37 3.12
CA GLU A 127 9.99 14.68 2.49
C GLU A 127 8.82 15.13 1.63
N ARG A 128 8.19 14.20 0.89
CA ARG A 128 7.05 14.51 0.02
C ARG A 128 5.70 14.59 0.76
N GLY A 129 5.67 14.29 2.07
CA GLY A 129 4.44 14.37 2.87
C GLY A 129 3.42 13.29 2.49
N GLN A 130 3.89 12.12 2.08
CA GLN A 130 3.07 11.02 1.61
C GLN A 130 2.23 10.39 2.73
N SER A 131 1.18 9.64 2.36
CA SER A 131 0.24 8.98 3.28
C SER A 131 0.43 7.45 3.31
N GLU A 132 1.54 6.98 2.73
CA GLU A 132 1.84 5.59 2.46
C GLU A 132 2.03 4.80 3.76
N LEU A 133 2.51 5.43 4.83
CA LEU A 133 2.56 4.81 6.16
C LEU A 133 1.18 4.60 6.80
N PHE A 134 0.18 5.44 6.49
CA PHE A 134 -1.21 5.15 6.88
C PHE A 134 -1.75 3.91 6.14
N ILE A 135 -1.46 3.82 4.83
CA ILE A 135 -1.81 2.65 4.03
C ILE A 135 -1.10 1.40 4.58
N ALA A 136 0.20 1.47 4.83
CA ALA A 136 0.99 0.39 5.40
C ALA A 136 0.42 -0.08 6.75
N ALA A 137 -0.01 0.84 7.61
CA ALA A 137 -0.68 0.49 8.86
C ALA A 137 -1.98 -0.30 8.62
N SER A 138 -2.80 0.13 7.64
CA SER A 138 -4.01 -0.60 7.26
C SER A 138 -3.69 -2.01 6.76
N PHE A 139 -2.68 -2.17 5.90
CA PHE A 139 -2.28 -3.46 5.35
C PHE A 139 -1.81 -4.42 6.44
N MET A 140 -0.99 -3.91 7.35
CA MET A 140 -0.48 -4.66 8.49
C MET A 140 -1.60 -5.16 9.41
N LEU A 141 -2.55 -4.29 9.76
CA LEU A 141 -3.67 -4.63 10.64
C LEU A 141 -4.60 -5.66 9.99
N VAL A 142 -4.90 -5.53 8.69
CA VAL A 142 -5.69 -6.51 7.94
C VAL A 142 -4.97 -7.85 7.82
N PHE A 143 -3.67 -7.83 7.51
CA PHE A 143 -2.88 -9.05 7.44
C PHE A 143 -2.81 -9.75 8.81
N ALA A 144 -2.60 -9.00 9.88
CA ALA A 144 -2.57 -9.55 11.24
C ALA A 144 -3.93 -10.14 11.64
N ALA A 145 -5.04 -9.58 11.15
CA ALA A 145 -6.38 -10.08 11.41
C ALA A 145 -6.66 -11.47 10.83
N VAL A 146 -5.88 -11.92 9.84
CA VAL A 146 -5.93 -13.31 9.34
C VAL A 146 -5.57 -14.33 10.42
N PHE A 147 -4.66 -13.95 11.34
CA PHE A 147 -4.16 -14.81 12.40
C PHE A 147 -4.81 -14.52 13.76
N ARG A 148 -5.33 -13.31 13.95
CA ARG A 148 -5.94 -12.86 15.21
C ARG A 148 -7.24 -12.12 14.94
N ASP A 149 -8.35 -12.69 15.38
CA ASP A 149 -9.64 -12.03 15.29
C ASP A 149 -9.73 -10.87 16.30
N ARG A 150 -9.46 -9.65 15.81
CA ARG A 150 -9.51 -8.40 16.57
C ARG A 150 -10.30 -7.38 15.76
N ALA A 151 -11.61 -7.30 16.00
CA ALA A 151 -12.50 -6.38 15.29
C ALA A 151 -12.01 -4.92 15.29
N LEU A 152 -11.44 -4.46 16.41
CA LEU A 152 -10.86 -3.12 16.51
C LEU A 152 -9.76 -2.87 15.47
N TRP A 153 -8.91 -3.86 15.16
CA TRP A 153 -7.87 -3.71 14.14
C TRP A 153 -8.46 -3.49 12.75
N LEU A 154 -9.55 -4.17 12.43
CA LEU A 154 -10.25 -4.04 11.16
C LEU A 154 -10.91 -2.66 11.03
N ILE A 155 -11.47 -2.13 12.12
CA ILE A 155 -12.02 -0.77 12.16
C ILE A 155 -10.91 0.26 11.94
N LEU A 156 -9.80 0.17 12.70
CA LEU A 156 -8.66 1.07 12.56
C LEU A 156 -8.03 0.98 11.18
N ALA A 157 -7.93 -0.22 10.61
CA ALA A 157 -7.47 -0.41 9.24
C ALA A 157 -8.39 0.26 8.23
N GLY A 158 -9.71 0.15 8.39
CA GLY A 158 -10.69 0.82 7.53
C GLY A 158 -10.59 2.35 7.60
N ILE A 159 -10.41 2.91 8.80
CA ILE A 159 -10.20 4.37 8.98
C ILE A 159 -8.90 4.80 8.29
N ALA A 160 -7.79 4.11 8.51
CA ALA A 160 -6.52 4.43 7.86
C ALA A 160 -6.61 4.31 6.32
N ALA A 161 -7.28 3.27 5.83
CA ALA A 161 -7.52 3.05 4.40
C ALA A 161 -8.38 4.15 3.76
N SER A 162 -9.34 4.70 4.50
CA SER A 162 -10.22 5.77 4.00
C SER A 162 -9.49 7.10 3.70
N LEU A 163 -8.26 7.28 4.21
CA LEU A 163 -7.44 8.46 3.91
C LEU A 163 -6.86 8.45 2.48
N LYS A 164 -6.80 7.28 1.82
CA LYS A 164 -6.27 7.17 0.47
C LYS A 164 -6.84 5.95 -0.25
N ILE A 165 -7.60 6.20 -1.32
CA ILE A 165 -8.34 5.16 -2.05
C ILE A 165 -7.44 4.07 -2.68
N SER A 166 -6.14 4.35 -2.89
CA SER A 166 -5.18 3.32 -3.36
C SER A 166 -5.08 2.12 -2.44
N SER A 167 -5.37 2.29 -1.15
CA SER A 167 -5.38 1.18 -0.19
C SER A 167 -6.30 0.04 -0.63
N LEU A 168 -7.39 0.34 -1.34
CA LEU A 168 -8.34 -0.66 -1.84
C LEU A 168 -7.76 -1.60 -2.89
N LEU A 169 -6.69 -1.20 -3.58
CA LEU A 169 -6.02 -2.05 -4.58
C LEU A 169 -5.42 -3.31 -3.93
N PHE A 170 -4.94 -3.23 -2.70
CA PHE A 170 -4.55 -4.41 -1.92
C PHE A 170 -5.70 -4.95 -1.09
N LEU A 171 -6.37 -4.09 -0.31
CA LEU A 171 -7.35 -4.49 0.68
C LEU A 171 -8.53 -5.23 0.05
N GLY A 172 -9.05 -4.74 -1.09
CA GLY A 172 -10.16 -5.36 -1.79
C GLY A 172 -9.85 -6.81 -2.19
N PRO A 173 -8.84 -7.05 -3.04
CA PRO A 173 -8.39 -8.39 -3.41
C PRO A 173 -8.09 -9.32 -2.24
N PHE A 174 -7.31 -8.85 -1.26
CA PHE A 174 -6.85 -9.69 -0.15
C PHE A 174 -8.02 -10.09 0.78
N VAL A 175 -8.88 -9.12 1.14
CA VAL A 175 -10.07 -9.38 1.96
C VAL A 175 -11.05 -10.28 1.20
N PHE A 176 -11.24 -10.06 -0.11
CA PHE A 176 -12.12 -10.87 -0.94
C PHE A 176 -11.66 -12.33 -1.00
N LEU A 177 -10.36 -12.57 -1.22
CA LEU A 177 -9.79 -13.92 -1.19
C LEU A 177 -9.99 -14.59 0.17
N ALA A 178 -9.67 -13.89 1.27
CA ALA A 178 -9.86 -14.42 2.62
C ALA A 178 -11.34 -14.78 2.87
N PHE A 179 -12.26 -13.87 2.54
CA PHE A 179 -13.70 -14.07 2.69
C PHE A 179 -14.20 -15.28 1.89
N ALA A 180 -13.82 -15.39 0.62
CA ALA A 180 -14.24 -16.49 -0.26
C ALA A 180 -13.66 -17.85 0.16
N VAL A 181 -12.48 -17.85 0.78
CA VAL A 181 -11.87 -19.06 1.34
C VAL A 181 -12.69 -19.58 2.53
N ASN A 182 -12.99 -18.72 3.50
CA ASN A 182 -13.71 -19.15 4.71
C ASN A 182 -14.46 -17.97 5.36
N ARG A 183 -15.75 -17.83 5.04
CA ARG A 183 -16.61 -16.75 5.55
C ARG A 183 -16.79 -16.75 7.07
N GLU A 184 -16.81 -17.89 7.77
CA GLU A 184 -16.98 -17.87 9.24
C GLU A 184 -15.70 -17.42 9.93
N ARG A 185 -14.52 -17.79 9.40
CA ARG A 185 -13.24 -17.38 9.98
C ARG A 185 -12.88 -15.95 9.61
N PHE A 186 -13.09 -15.57 8.35
CA PHE A 186 -12.61 -14.30 7.80
C PHE A 186 -13.73 -13.31 7.49
N GLY A 187 -14.99 -13.63 7.80
CA GLY A 187 -16.16 -12.81 7.49
C GLY A 187 -16.06 -11.38 8.00
N ARG A 188 -15.48 -11.20 9.19
CA ARG A 188 -15.30 -9.88 9.81
C ARG A 188 -14.36 -8.97 9.02
N MET A 189 -13.46 -9.50 8.20
CA MET A 189 -12.54 -8.69 7.39
C MET A 189 -13.28 -7.75 6.43
N ILE A 190 -14.54 -8.07 6.08
CA ILE A 190 -15.40 -7.18 5.29
C ILE A 190 -15.65 -5.83 5.98
N PHE A 191 -15.51 -5.75 7.31
CA PHE A 191 -15.67 -4.50 8.05
C PHE A 191 -14.68 -3.42 7.60
N VAL A 192 -13.48 -3.80 7.15
CA VAL A 192 -12.52 -2.83 6.59
C VAL A 192 -13.12 -2.13 5.38
N ILE A 193 -13.69 -2.91 4.46
CA ILE A 193 -14.36 -2.41 3.25
C ILE A 193 -15.61 -1.62 3.63
N ALA A 194 -16.38 -2.10 4.61
CA ALA A 194 -17.57 -1.41 5.08
C ALA A 194 -17.25 -0.03 5.68
N VAL A 195 -16.17 0.09 6.47
CA VAL A 195 -15.72 1.37 7.02
C VAL A 195 -15.27 2.33 5.92
N VAL A 196 -14.51 1.85 4.93
CA VAL A 196 -14.13 2.69 3.77
C VAL A 196 -15.38 3.13 3.01
N PHE A 197 -16.31 2.23 2.74
CA PHE A 197 -17.55 2.56 2.04
C PHE A 197 -18.42 3.54 2.84
N PHE A 198 -18.56 3.33 4.16
CA PHE A 198 -19.27 4.25 5.04
C PHE A 198 -18.62 5.64 5.05
N SER A 199 -17.29 5.72 5.06
CA SER A 199 -16.58 6.99 4.95
C SER A 199 -16.91 7.70 3.63
N LEU A 200 -17.05 6.98 2.52
CA LEU A 200 -17.47 7.56 1.23
C LEU A 200 -18.92 8.01 1.27
N LEU A 201 -19.82 7.22 1.87
CA LEU A 201 -21.24 7.55 2.02
C LEU A 201 -21.47 8.80 2.87
N LEU A 202 -20.70 9.00 3.94
CA LEU A 202 -20.77 10.21 4.76
C LEU A 202 -20.55 11.50 3.94
N PHE A 203 -19.84 11.40 2.82
CA PHE A 203 -19.59 12.49 1.89
C PHE A 203 -20.24 12.26 0.53
N PHE A 204 -21.39 11.59 0.50
CA PHE A 204 -22.16 11.30 -0.70
C PHE A 204 -22.27 12.47 -1.71
N PRO A 205 -22.54 13.73 -1.28
CA PRO A 205 -22.63 14.86 -2.21
C PRO A 205 -21.35 15.12 -3.03
N PHE A 206 -20.19 14.69 -2.54
CA PHE A 206 -18.89 14.88 -3.19
C PHE A 206 -18.47 13.69 -4.07
N LEU A 207 -19.20 12.56 -4.03
CA LEU A 207 -18.77 11.32 -4.68
C LEU A 207 -18.73 11.41 -6.20
N SER A 208 -19.64 12.17 -6.83
CA SER A 208 -19.62 12.36 -8.28
C SER A 208 -18.37 13.12 -8.74
N GLY A 209 -18.03 14.21 -8.04
CA GLY A 209 -16.81 14.99 -8.29
C GLY A 209 -15.54 14.18 -8.00
N PHE A 210 -15.51 13.45 -6.88
CA PHE A 210 -14.42 12.55 -6.55
C PHE A 210 -14.23 11.46 -7.60
N ALA A 211 -15.31 10.77 -7.99
CA ALA A 211 -15.25 9.73 -9.01
C ALA A 211 -14.76 10.28 -10.36
N ARG A 212 -15.22 11.47 -10.76
CA ARG A 212 -14.72 12.15 -11.95
C ARG A 212 -13.24 12.49 -11.83
N SER A 213 -12.79 12.97 -10.68
CA SER A 213 -11.38 13.30 -10.44
C SER A 213 -10.47 12.07 -10.50
N ILE A 214 -10.90 10.95 -9.91
CA ILE A 214 -10.21 9.66 -10.03
C ILE A 214 -10.23 9.17 -11.48
N LEU A 215 -11.37 9.23 -12.16
CA LEU A 215 -11.50 8.76 -13.53
C LEU A 215 -10.68 9.61 -14.50
N VAL A 216 -10.64 10.93 -14.34
CA VAL A 216 -9.78 11.81 -15.13
C VAL A 216 -8.31 11.56 -14.79
N GLY A 217 -7.93 11.63 -13.51
CA GLY A 217 -6.55 11.58 -13.05
C GLY A 217 -5.87 10.21 -13.18
N ASP A 218 -6.60 9.11 -12.95
CA ASP A 218 -6.05 7.76 -13.03
C ASP A 218 -6.44 7.01 -14.32
N LEU A 219 -7.61 7.26 -14.94
CA LEU A 219 -8.14 6.43 -16.06
C LEU A 219 -8.08 7.08 -17.46
N LEU A 220 -8.53 8.34 -17.62
CA LEU A 220 -8.66 8.98 -18.93
C LEU A 220 -7.35 9.65 -19.39
N VAL A 221 -6.71 10.43 -18.52
CA VAL A 221 -5.46 11.13 -18.87
C VAL A 221 -4.33 10.12 -19.14
N GLY A 222 -4.35 8.95 -18.47
CA GLY A 222 -3.37 7.88 -18.73
C GLY A 222 -3.70 6.98 -19.94
N GLY A 223 -4.91 7.02 -20.48
CA GLY A 223 -5.39 6.10 -21.52
C GLY A 223 -5.57 6.72 -22.91
N ALA A 224 -5.84 8.03 -22.99
CA ALA A 224 -6.15 8.71 -24.25
C ALA A 224 -4.93 8.98 -25.15
N ASP A 225 -3.74 9.17 -24.57
CA ASP A 225 -2.54 9.55 -25.34
C ASP A 225 -1.59 8.38 -25.64
N GLY A 226 -2.01 7.14 -25.38
CA GLY A 226 -1.36 5.92 -25.85
C GLY A 226 0.07 5.63 -25.36
N ASN A 227 0.82 6.61 -24.83
CA ASN A 227 2.19 6.45 -24.35
C ASN A 227 2.84 7.66 -23.66
N GLN A 228 2.16 8.79 -23.43
CA GLN A 228 2.84 9.96 -22.87
C GLN A 228 2.70 10.02 -21.34
N TYR A 229 3.68 9.37 -20.72
CA TYR A 229 4.19 9.58 -19.36
C TYR A 229 3.52 8.80 -18.22
N ALA A 230 3.82 7.50 -18.15
CA ALA A 230 3.95 6.88 -16.82
C ALA A 230 5.14 7.55 -16.10
N ASP A 231 4.88 8.64 -15.39
CA ASP A 231 5.86 9.42 -14.61
C ASP A 231 6.27 8.73 -13.30
N GLY A 232 6.31 7.40 -13.31
CA GLY A 232 6.64 6.59 -12.15
C GLY A 232 6.69 5.10 -12.46
N VAL A 233 6.97 4.32 -11.43
CA VAL A 233 6.98 2.86 -11.41
C VAL A 233 5.58 2.29 -11.63
N SER A 234 5.28 1.94 -12.88
CA SER A 234 3.99 1.37 -13.30
C SER A 234 4.18 0.14 -14.19
N PHE A 235 3.29 -0.85 -14.09
CA PHE A 235 3.24 -1.96 -15.04
C PHE A 235 2.79 -1.55 -16.44
N ALA A 236 2.22 -0.35 -16.60
CA ALA A 236 1.99 0.24 -17.93
C ALA A 236 3.30 0.54 -18.69
N LEU A 237 4.46 0.56 -18.01
CA LEU A 237 5.78 0.63 -18.66
C LEU A 237 6.20 -0.70 -19.32
N LEU A 238 5.57 -1.82 -18.93
CA LEU A 238 5.93 -3.17 -19.40
C LEU A 238 4.86 -3.78 -20.30
N PHE A 239 3.61 -3.37 -20.12
CA PHE A 239 2.45 -3.93 -20.79
C PHE A 239 1.54 -2.82 -21.31
N PRO A 240 0.70 -3.09 -22.32
CA PRO A 240 -0.39 -2.20 -22.68
C PRO A 240 -1.20 -1.79 -21.44
N TYR A 241 -1.60 -0.52 -21.38
CA TYR A 241 -2.20 0.11 -20.21
C TYR A 241 -3.28 -0.73 -19.50
N TYR A 242 -4.27 -1.21 -20.25
CA TYR A 242 -5.37 -2.02 -19.70
C TYR A 242 -4.90 -3.39 -19.19
N ILE A 243 -3.88 -3.97 -19.81
CA ILE A 243 -3.28 -5.23 -19.37
C ILE A 243 -2.56 -5.00 -18.05
N GLY A 244 -1.69 -3.98 -17.97
CA GLY A 244 -0.97 -3.62 -16.75
C GLY A 244 -1.90 -3.40 -15.54
N LYS A 245 -3.01 -2.69 -15.74
CA LYS A 245 -4.03 -2.46 -14.71
C LYS A 245 -4.82 -3.73 -14.34
N SER A 246 -5.01 -4.65 -15.28
CA SER A 246 -5.77 -5.87 -15.05
C SER A 246 -4.99 -6.96 -14.32
N ILE A 247 -3.66 -6.85 -14.20
CA ILE A 247 -2.80 -7.87 -13.56
C ILE A 247 -3.28 -8.23 -12.16
N ILE A 248 -3.65 -7.23 -11.33
CA ILE A 248 -4.08 -7.48 -9.95
C ILE A 248 -5.41 -8.22 -9.88
N ILE A 249 -6.36 -7.85 -10.76
CA ILE A 249 -7.67 -8.51 -10.86
C ILE A 249 -7.48 -9.94 -11.38
N ALA A 250 -6.72 -10.13 -12.46
CA ALA A 250 -6.42 -11.43 -13.04
C ALA A 250 -5.75 -12.37 -12.03
N SER A 251 -4.73 -11.88 -11.30
CA SER A 251 -4.04 -12.65 -10.26
C SER A 251 -5.00 -13.05 -9.14
N THR A 252 -5.87 -12.12 -8.71
CA THR A 252 -6.88 -12.40 -7.68
C THR A 252 -7.86 -13.48 -8.14
N MET A 253 -8.37 -13.39 -9.36
CA MET A 253 -9.30 -14.38 -9.91
C MET A 253 -8.63 -15.75 -10.09
N PHE A 254 -7.37 -15.78 -10.52
CA PHE A 254 -6.58 -17.01 -10.63
C PHE A 254 -6.46 -17.73 -9.28
N PHE A 255 -6.01 -17.02 -8.23
CA PHE A 255 -5.91 -17.63 -6.90
C PHE A 255 -7.27 -18.00 -6.30
N LEU A 256 -8.30 -17.19 -6.54
CA LEU A 256 -9.67 -17.54 -6.16
C LEU A 256 -10.10 -18.87 -6.77
N GLY A 257 -9.92 -19.05 -8.09
CA GLY A 257 -10.24 -20.30 -8.79
C GLY A 257 -9.51 -21.50 -8.19
N ILE A 258 -8.23 -21.33 -7.86
CA ILE A 258 -7.43 -22.37 -7.18
C ILE A 258 -8.01 -22.70 -5.81
N PHE A 259 -8.30 -21.71 -4.97
CA PHE A 259 -8.87 -21.97 -3.65
C PHE A 259 -10.25 -22.62 -3.73
N LEU A 260 -11.11 -22.16 -4.64
CA LEU A 260 -12.44 -22.75 -4.84
C LEU A 260 -12.39 -24.18 -5.39
N SER A 261 -11.33 -24.55 -6.12
CA SER A 261 -11.11 -25.94 -6.56
C SER A 261 -10.80 -26.91 -5.40
N ILE A 262 -10.42 -26.40 -4.22
CA ILE A 262 -10.17 -27.22 -3.03
C ILE A 262 -11.52 -27.52 -2.35
N ARG A 263 -11.94 -28.79 -2.42
CA ARG A 263 -13.25 -29.27 -1.92
C ARG A 263 -13.42 -29.12 -0.41
N GLY A 264 -12.35 -29.31 0.38
CA GLY A 264 -12.40 -29.20 1.84
C GLY A 264 -12.23 -27.77 2.33
N ARG A 265 -13.17 -27.29 3.16
CA ARG A 265 -13.12 -25.93 3.73
C ARG A 265 -11.92 -25.71 4.65
N GLU A 266 -11.64 -26.67 5.52
CA GLU A 266 -10.47 -26.62 6.42
C GLU A 266 -9.18 -26.63 5.61
N GLN A 267 -9.07 -27.54 4.64
CA GLN A 267 -7.93 -27.61 3.73
C GLN A 267 -7.74 -26.30 2.95
N ARG A 268 -8.83 -25.70 2.45
CA ARG A 268 -8.78 -24.41 1.76
C ARG A 268 -8.28 -23.29 2.68
N THR A 269 -8.76 -23.28 3.92
CA THR A 269 -8.32 -22.33 4.96
C THR A 269 -6.84 -22.50 5.26
N GLU A 270 -6.39 -23.74 5.48
CA GLU A 270 -4.99 -24.06 5.75
C GLU A 270 -4.08 -23.69 4.56
N SER A 271 -4.48 -24.02 3.33
CA SER A 271 -3.78 -23.60 2.11
C SER A 271 -3.70 -22.09 1.97
N PHE A 272 -4.78 -21.35 2.30
CA PHE A 272 -4.75 -19.89 2.30
C PHE A 272 -3.79 -19.34 3.34
N LEU A 273 -3.79 -19.85 4.57
CA LEU A 273 -2.85 -19.42 5.61
C LEU A 273 -1.40 -19.64 5.17
N ARG A 274 -1.08 -20.82 4.60
CA ARG A 274 0.25 -21.11 4.04
C ARG A 274 0.66 -20.11 2.95
N ALA A 275 -0.26 -19.75 2.07
CA ALA A 275 0.00 -18.85 0.95
C ALA A 275 -0.17 -17.36 1.29
N SER A 276 -0.73 -17.02 2.45
CA SER A 276 -1.20 -15.66 2.77
C SER A 276 -0.08 -14.62 2.70
N PHE A 277 1.10 -14.90 3.26
CA PHE A 277 2.23 -13.98 3.22
C PHE A 277 2.75 -13.73 1.80
N PRO A 278 3.14 -14.74 1.01
CA PRO A 278 3.58 -14.49 -0.37
C PRO A 278 2.47 -13.87 -1.23
N LEU A 279 1.20 -14.23 -1.03
CA LEU A 279 0.08 -13.56 -1.69
C LEU A 279 -0.01 -12.08 -1.32
N ALA A 280 0.17 -11.73 -0.05
CA ALA A 280 0.13 -10.35 0.39
C ALA A 280 1.26 -9.53 -0.24
N VAL A 281 2.49 -10.06 -0.27
CA VAL A 281 3.63 -9.40 -0.93
C VAL A 281 3.33 -9.19 -2.42
N MET A 282 2.86 -10.23 -3.12
CA MET A 282 2.47 -10.13 -4.53
C MET A 282 1.42 -9.03 -4.74
N LEU A 283 0.33 -9.02 -3.97
CA LEU A 283 -0.75 -8.04 -4.14
C LEU A 283 -0.30 -6.61 -3.84
N ILE A 284 0.56 -6.39 -2.83
CA ILE A 284 1.13 -5.06 -2.56
C ILE A 284 1.97 -4.60 -3.75
N LEU A 285 2.85 -5.45 -4.29
CA LEU A 285 3.67 -5.11 -5.45
C LEU A 285 2.82 -4.77 -6.68
N GLN A 286 1.75 -5.54 -6.91
CA GLN A 286 0.81 -5.27 -8.00
C GLN A 286 0.01 -3.98 -7.76
N ALA A 287 -0.38 -3.70 -6.51
CA ALA A 287 -1.07 -2.46 -6.15
C ALA A 287 -0.16 -1.23 -6.36
N ILE A 288 1.13 -1.34 -6.02
CA ILE A 288 2.13 -0.32 -6.33
C ILE A 288 2.25 -0.16 -7.85
N GLY A 289 2.43 -1.25 -8.60
CA GLY A 289 2.55 -1.21 -10.06
C GLY A 289 1.28 -0.81 -10.83
N PHE A 290 0.11 -0.75 -10.18
CA PHE A 290 -1.17 -0.45 -10.84
C PHE A 290 -1.30 1.00 -11.29
N ARG A 291 -0.75 1.97 -10.55
CA ARG A 291 -0.93 3.40 -10.87
C ARG A 291 0.14 3.90 -11.82
N THR A 292 -0.25 4.80 -12.71
CA THR A 292 0.63 5.48 -13.68
C THR A 292 1.61 6.46 -13.01
N LEU A 293 1.24 7.02 -11.85
CA LEU A 293 2.05 7.95 -11.06
C LEU A 293 2.57 7.31 -9.77
N SER A 294 2.90 6.02 -9.80
CA SER A 294 3.44 5.32 -8.63
C SER A 294 4.94 5.57 -8.49
N TRP A 295 5.34 6.32 -7.47
CA TRP A 295 6.77 6.58 -7.23
C TRP A 295 7.37 5.54 -6.30
N GLU A 296 8.70 5.49 -6.27
CA GLU A 296 9.46 4.57 -5.42
C GLU A 296 9.15 4.71 -3.93
N TYR A 297 8.69 5.88 -3.46
CA TYR A 297 8.30 6.09 -2.06
C TYR A 297 7.19 5.13 -1.59
N LYS A 298 6.42 4.53 -2.52
CA LYS A 298 5.37 3.55 -2.18
C LYS A 298 5.93 2.23 -1.69
N SER A 299 7.21 1.95 -1.89
CA SER A 299 7.85 0.73 -1.41
C SER A 299 7.77 0.58 0.11
N VAL A 300 7.59 1.68 0.86
CA VAL A 300 7.39 1.61 2.32
C VAL A 300 6.14 0.82 2.71
N GLU A 301 5.15 0.68 1.82
CA GLU A 301 3.95 -0.13 2.06
C GLU A 301 4.32 -1.60 2.31
N ILE A 302 5.43 -2.08 1.72
CA ILE A 302 5.93 -3.44 1.92
C ILE A 302 6.35 -3.66 3.39
N LEU A 303 6.85 -2.62 4.07
CA LEU A 303 7.25 -2.71 5.49
C LEU A 303 6.10 -3.12 6.41
N ALA A 304 4.84 -2.91 5.99
CA ALA A 304 3.64 -3.38 6.69
C ALA A 304 3.69 -4.89 7.01
N LEU A 305 4.35 -5.67 6.15
CA LEU A 305 4.41 -7.11 6.28
C LEU A 305 5.53 -7.59 7.19
N LEU A 306 6.44 -6.74 7.70
CA LEU A 306 7.50 -7.18 8.63
C LEU A 306 6.94 -7.82 9.92
N PRO A 307 6.00 -7.19 10.65
CA PRO A 307 5.32 -7.84 11.76
C PRO A 307 4.50 -9.07 11.33
N GLY A 308 3.90 -9.00 10.13
CA GLY A 308 3.17 -10.10 9.51
C GLY A 308 4.03 -11.32 9.17
N LEU A 309 5.30 -11.13 8.84
CA LEU A 309 6.22 -12.22 8.55
C LEU A 309 6.42 -13.08 9.80
N TYR A 310 6.59 -12.43 10.96
CA TYR A 310 6.71 -13.15 12.23
C TYR A 310 5.45 -14.00 12.53
N LEU A 311 4.25 -13.44 12.27
CA LEU A 311 2.98 -14.17 12.39
C LEU A 311 2.98 -15.44 11.55
N TRP A 312 3.28 -15.26 10.26
CA TRP A 312 3.21 -16.34 9.29
C TRP A 312 4.27 -17.42 9.53
N LEU A 313 5.48 -17.04 9.96
CA LEU A 313 6.55 -17.97 10.31
C LEU A 313 6.22 -18.83 11.54
N ARG A 314 5.36 -18.36 12.45
CA ARG A 314 4.93 -19.14 13.62
C ARG A 314 3.80 -20.12 13.33
N GLU A 315 3.21 -20.06 12.15
CA GLU A 315 2.11 -20.95 11.80
C GLU A 315 2.63 -22.38 11.57
N ALA A 316 2.13 -23.33 12.38
CA ALA A 316 2.65 -24.71 12.46
C ALA A 316 2.51 -25.53 11.17
N HIS A 317 1.78 -25.01 10.18
CA HIS A 317 1.39 -25.73 8.97
C HIS A 317 2.35 -25.53 7.80
N VAL A 318 3.43 -24.76 7.97
CA VAL A 318 4.37 -24.38 6.92
C VAL A 318 5.72 -25.08 7.14
N SER A 319 6.30 -25.70 6.11
CA SER A 319 7.62 -26.35 6.24
C SER A 319 8.73 -25.31 6.43
N LEU A 320 9.73 -25.65 7.24
CA LEU A 320 10.84 -24.74 7.56
C LEU A 320 11.63 -24.30 6.32
N TRP A 321 11.82 -25.18 5.34
CA TRP A 321 12.52 -24.85 4.09
C TRP A 321 11.76 -23.75 3.31
N TYR A 322 10.44 -23.87 3.22
CA TYR A 322 9.61 -22.94 2.46
C TYR A 322 9.49 -21.61 3.19
N GLN A 323 9.36 -21.64 4.52
CA GLN A 323 9.47 -20.45 5.37
C GLN A 323 10.77 -19.68 5.13
N ARG A 324 11.91 -20.39 5.10
CA ARG A 324 13.23 -19.78 4.83
C ARG A 324 13.28 -19.16 3.45
N VAL A 325 12.83 -19.86 2.41
CA VAL A 325 12.82 -19.34 1.03
C VAL A 325 11.98 -18.06 0.95
N VAL A 326 10.75 -18.08 1.46
CA VAL A 326 9.85 -16.90 1.45
C VAL A 326 10.45 -15.73 2.23
N ALA A 327 10.96 -15.98 3.44
CA ALA A 327 11.56 -14.95 4.27
C ALA A 327 12.83 -14.36 3.65
N SER A 328 13.70 -15.19 3.06
CA SER A 328 14.91 -14.75 2.36
C SER A 328 14.57 -13.94 1.10
N SER A 329 13.63 -14.41 0.28
CA SER A 329 13.17 -13.65 -0.90
C SER A 329 12.57 -12.31 -0.50
N TYR A 330 11.83 -12.26 0.61
CA TYR A 330 11.27 -11.01 1.13
C TYR A 330 12.35 -10.07 1.69
N GLY A 331 13.36 -10.60 2.39
CA GLY A 331 14.51 -9.81 2.84
C GLY A 331 15.30 -9.21 1.67
N VAL A 332 15.56 -9.98 0.62
CA VAL A 332 16.20 -9.50 -0.61
C VAL A 332 15.34 -8.42 -1.28
N LEU A 333 14.03 -8.65 -1.38
CA LEU A 333 13.11 -7.65 -1.91
C LEU A 333 13.20 -6.35 -1.09
N LEU A 334 13.15 -6.40 0.24
CA LEU A 334 13.26 -5.22 1.09
C LEU A 334 14.57 -4.46 0.86
N MET A 335 15.70 -5.17 0.75
CA MET A 335 17.00 -4.55 0.47
C MET A 335 17.01 -3.82 -0.87
N VAL A 336 16.42 -4.45 -1.90
CA VAL A 336 16.29 -3.90 -3.25
C VAL A 336 15.38 -2.68 -3.27
N VAL A 337 14.13 -2.82 -2.82
CA VAL A 337 13.10 -1.77 -2.92
C VAL A 337 13.33 -0.60 -1.97
N SER A 338 14.12 -0.81 -0.92
CA SER A 338 14.57 0.27 -0.05
C SER A 338 15.83 0.96 -0.57
N HIS A 339 16.48 0.46 -1.63
CA HIS A 339 17.78 0.96 -2.10
C HIS A 339 18.85 1.01 -0.98
N LEU A 340 18.86 0.03 -0.06
CA LEU A 340 19.83 -0.01 1.04
C LEU A 340 21.28 -0.18 0.56
N PHE A 341 21.45 -0.73 -0.64
CA PHE A 341 22.74 -0.84 -1.30
C PHE A 341 22.66 -0.10 -2.62
N PRO A 342 23.61 0.82 -2.93
CA PRO A 342 23.73 1.39 -4.25
C PRO A 342 24.21 0.29 -5.19
N PHE A 343 23.29 -0.52 -5.71
CA PHE A 343 23.58 -1.37 -6.86
C PHE A 343 24.07 -0.45 -7.97
N LYS A 344 25.22 -0.76 -8.58
CA LYS A 344 25.83 0.08 -9.63
C LYS A 344 24.75 0.48 -10.63
N SER A 345 24.67 1.78 -10.93
CA SER A 345 23.69 2.44 -11.79
C SER A 345 23.61 1.89 -13.23
N GLY A 346 24.46 0.93 -13.60
CA GLY A 346 24.45 0.28 -14.91
C GLY A 346 23.81 -1.11 -14.97
N ILE A 347 23.28 -1.67 -13.86
CA ILE A 347 22.80 -3.07 -13.86
C ILE A 347 21.30 -3.22 -13.54
N LEU A 348 20.68 -2.39 -12.68
CA LEU A 348 19.28 -2.65 -12.25
C LEU A 348 18.39 -1.44 -11.85
N PHE A 349 18.86 -0.18 -11.83
CA PHE A 349 18.07 0.92 -11.21
C PHE A 349 18.30 2.31 -11.83
N ALA A 350 18.47 2.41 -13.16
CA ALA A 350 18.69 3.72 -13.78
C ALA A 350 17.38 4.47 -14.03
N GLU A 351 16.29 3.74 -14.30
CA GLU A 351 15.01 4.30 -14.76
C GLU A 351 13.79 3.69 -14.04
N TYR A 352 12.63 4.38 -14.06
CA TYR A 352 11.37 3.86 -13.48
C TYR A 352 10.94 2.51 -14.07
N ALA A 353 11.29 2.26 -15.33
CA ALA A 353 11.04 0.99 -16.00
C ALA A 353 11.78 -0.18 -15.33
N ASP A 354 12.98 0.05 -14.80
CA ASP A 354 13.74 -0.99 -14.11
C ASP A 354 13.08 -1.37 -12.79
N MET A 355 12.63 -0.39 -12.00
CA MET A 355 11.87 -0.66 -10.78
C MET A 355 10.53 -1.34 -11.08
N ALA A 356 9.87 -1.01 -12.19
CA ALA A 356 8.66 -1.69 -12.62
C ALA A 356 8.93 -3.17 -12.94
N ARG A 357 10.05 -3.47 -13.61
CA ARG A 357 10.51 -4.86 -13.86
C ARG A 357 10.79 -5.58 -12.55
N VAL A 358 11.46 -4.94 -11.60
CA VAL A 358 11.73 -5.53 -10.28
C VAL A 358 10.43 -5.91 -9.57
N TYR A 359 9.45 -5.00 -9.52
CA TYR A 359 8.15 -5.29 -8.92
C TYR A 359 7.39 -6.39 -9.65
N PHE A 360 7.45 -6.43 -10.98
CA PHE A 360 6.81 -7.47 -11.77
C PHE A 360 7.46 -8.85 -11.55
N ILE A 361 8.79 -8.94 -11.63
CA ILE A 361 9.54 -10.18 -11.40
C ILE A 361 9.30 -10.68 -9.96
N ALA A 362 9.39 -9.79 -8.98
CA ALA A 362 9.10 -10.13 -7.59
C ALA A 362 7.64 -10.60 -7.42
N SER A 363 6.68 -9.92 -8.04
CA SER A 363 5.28 -10.36 -8.04
C SER A 363 5.12 -11.77 -8.62
N CYS A 364 5.79 -12.09 -9.72
CA CYS A 364 5.77 -13.44 -10.32
C CYS A 364 6.39 -14.48 -9.38
N LEU A 365 7.54 -14.17 -8.77
CA LEU A 365 8.18 -15.03 -7.78
C LEU A 365 7.27 -15.32 -6.59
N PHE A 366 6.66 -14.29 -6.00
CA PHE A 366 5.77 -14.44 -4.85
C PHE A 366 4.44 -15.13 -5.23
N SER A 367 3.94 -14.95 -6.45
CA SER A 367 2.84 -15.75 -7.00
C SER A 367 3.21 -17.24 -7.06
N PHE A 368 4.39 -17.57 -7.60
CA PHE A 368 4.89 -18.94 -7.63
C PHE A 368 5.05 -19.52 -6.22
N LEU A 369 5.64 -18.77 -5.29
CA LEU A 369 5.78 -19.20 -3.91
C LEU A 369 4.41 -19.42 -3.25
N ALA A 370 3.41 -18.57 -3.50
CA ALA A 370 2.05 -18.78 -3.03
C ALA A 370 1.46 -20.10 -3.56
N LEU A 371 1.65 -20.41 -4.85
CA LEU A 371 1.22 -21.68 -5.45
C LEU A 371 1.87 -22.88 -4.76
N VAL A 372 3.18 -22.83 -4.52
CA VAL A 372 3.90 -23.88 -3.76
C VAL A 372 3.30 -24.06 -2.37
N GLY A 373 2.98 -22.96 -1.68
CA GLY A 373 2.30 -22.97 -0.39
C GLY A 373 0.95 -23.68 -0.44
N ILE A 374 0.13 -23.39 -1.46
CA ILE A 374 -1.18 -24.02 -1.66
C ILE A 374 -1.02 -25.53 -1.92
N LEU A 375 -0.11 -25.91 -2.82
CA LEU A 375 0.07 -27.30 -3.26
C LEU A 375 0.71 -28.20 -2.19
N SER A 376 1.59 -27.64 -1.35
CA SER A 376 2.24 -28.37 -0.24
C SER A 376 1.24 -28.93 0.78
N GLY A 377 0.03 -28.37 0.86
CA GLY A 377 -1.04 -28.88 1.71
C GLY A 377 -1.76 -30.12 1.20
N ARG A 378 -1.70 -30.41 -0.12
CA ARG A 378 -2.41 -31.53 -0.72
C ARG A 378 -1.75 -32.88 -0.43
N THR A 379 -0.44 -32.92 -0.29
CA THR A 379 0.33 -34.17 -0.11
C THR A 379 0.15 -34.81 1.27
N ARG A 380 -0.28 -34.07 2.29
CA ARG A 380 -0.60 -34.64 3.62
C ARG A 380 -1.98 -35.29 3.68
N ALA A 381 -2.95 -34.81 2.90
CA ALA A 381 -4.32 -35.33 2.91
C ALA A 381 -4.48 -36.67 2.17
N ALA A 382 -3.58 -36.99 1.24
CA ALA A 382 -3.64 -38.24 0.46
C ALA A 382 -3.05 -39.47 1.18
N LYS A 383 -2.62 -39.34 2.44
CA LYS A 383 -1.99 -40.39 3.25
C LYS A 383 -2.84 -40.84 4.46
N VAL A 384 -4.12 -40.46 4.51
CA VAL A 384 -5.05 -40.89 5.57
C VAL A 384 -6.09 -41.82 4.98
#